data_AF-A0A963VF63-F1
#
_entry.id   AF-A0A963VF63-F1
#
_cell.length_a   1.000
_cell.length_b   1.000
_cell.length_c   1.000
_cell.angle_alpha   90.00
_cell.angle_beta   90.00
_cell.angle_gamma   90.00
#
_symmetry.space_group_name_H-M   'P 1'
#
loop_
_entity.id
_entity.type
_entity.pdbx_description
1 polymer ?
#
loop_
_entity_poly.entity_id
_entity_poly.type
_entity_poly.pdbx_seq_one_letter_code
_entity_poly.pdbx_strand_id
1 'polypeptide(L)'
;HDMKDDDRARSCAARGAAPVGLLADLDAAEALAVLCLRLWFDGARGREELAQTFSRGLGQEGAARALYAFADLLEICASYGRRPIMHHKVACRCLGADEACLANFLMSAAEGDREDAMLLATLMVRADAAPMLAEAGCAVGAILRRLALHA
;
A
#
# COMPACT_ATOMS: atom_id res chain seq x y z
N HIS A 1 1.08 -36.29 34.27
CA HIS A 1 2.53 -36.22 34.03
C HIS A 1 2.75 -36.58 32.57
N ASP A 2 2.87 -35.67 31.62
CA ASP A 2 2.96 -34.21 31.70
C ASP A 2 2.37 -33.59 30.43
N MET A 3 1.52 -32.60 30.66
CA MET A 3 1.18 -31.49 29.78
C MET A 3 2.42 -30.58 29.73
N LYS A 4 2.80 -30.07 28.55
CA LYS A 4 3.58 -28.82 28.34
C LYS A 4 3.57 -28.52 26.84
N ASP A 5 2.56 -27.79 26.36
CA ASP A 5 2.50 -26.31 26.29
C ASP A 5 3.47 -25.78 25.24
N ASP A 6 2.98 -25.49 24.04
CA ASP A 6 2.47 -24.18 23.62
C ASP A 6 3.62 -23.23 23.24
N ASP A 7 4.03 -23.31 21.98
CA ASP A 7 4.83 -22.26 21.34
C ASP A 7 4.20 -21.89 19.98
N ARG A 8 2.86 -21.75 19.98
CA ARG A 8 2.21 -20.83 19.04
C ARG A 8 2.67 -19.44 19.44
N ALA A 9 3.79 -19.02 18.88
CA ALA A 9 4.32 -17.68 18.99
C ALA A 9 3.22 -16.68 18.59
N ARG A 10 2.45 -16.26 19.60
CA ARG A 10 1.63 -15.06 19.62
C ARG A 10 2.61 -13.90 19.48
N SER A 11 3.01 -13.63 18.25
CA SER A 11 3.38 -12.27 17.88
C SER A 11 2.18 -11.41 18.25
N CYS A 12 2.43 -10.40 19.07
CA CYS A 12 1.48 -9.34 19.39
C CYS A 12 1.07 -8.69 18.05
N ALA A 13 0.06 -9.27 17.40
CA ALA A 13 -0.37 -8.86 16.08
C ALA A 13 -1.04 -7.50 16.22
N ALA A 14 -0.25 -6.44 16.01
CA ALA A 14 -0.79 -5.11 15.82
C ALA A 14 -1.89 -5.19 14.77
N ARG A 15 -3.08 -4.65 15.09
CA ARG A 15 -4.38 -4.94 14.44
C ARG A 15 -4.48 -4.64 12.92
N GLY A 16 -3.40 -4.28 12.23
CA GLY A 16 -3.32 -4.11 10.77
C GLY A 16 -2.39 -5.10 10.04
N ALA A 17 -1.49 -5.80 10.76
CA ALA A 17 -0.53 -6.74 10.17
C ALA A 17 -1.00 -8.21 10.20
N ALA A 18 -2.18 -8.49 10.74
CA ALA A 18 -2.72 -9.84 10.73
C ALA A 18 -2.93 -10.29 9.27
N PRO A 19 -2.52 -11.53 8.90
CA PRO A 19 -2.68 -12.01 7.54
C PRO A 19 -4.16 -12.17 7.21
N VAL A 20 -4.60 -11.52 6.14
CA VAL A 20 -5.97 -11.59 5.60
C VAL A 20 -6.02 -12.32 4.25
N GLY A 21 -4.87 -12.62 3.65
CA GLY A 21 -4.71 -13.33 2.38
C GLY A 21 -3.25 -13.53 2.00
N LEU A 22 -2.99 -13.88 0.74
CA LEU A 22 -1.65 -13.95 0.17
C LEU A 22 -1.46 -12.86 -0.89
N LEU A 23 -0.24 -12.34 -1.00
CA LEU A 23 0.11 -11.37 -2.04
C LEU A 23 -0.10 -11.93 -3.45
N ALA A 24 0.08 -13.24 -3.63
CA ALA A 24 -0.07 -13.92 -4.92
C ALA A 24 -1.53 -14.06 -5.38
N ASP A 25 -2.50 -13.77 -4.50
CA ASP A 25 -3.93 -13.83 -4.83
C ASP A 25 -4.44 -12.49 -5.39
N LEU A 26 -3.64 -11.42 -5.32
CA LEU A 26 -3.96 -10.10 -5.84
C LEU A 26 -3.72 -10.02 -7.34
N ASP A 27 -4.42 -9.11 -8.01
CA ASP A 27 -4.09 -8.76 -9.38
C ASP A 27 -2.73 -8.03 -9.47
N ALA A 28 -2.24 -7.81 -10.70
CA ALA A 28 -0.92 -7.22 -10.91
C ALA A 28 -0.81 -5.78 -10.36
N ALA A 29 -1.87 -4.97 -10.42
CA ALA A 29 -1.86 -3.58 -9.98
C ALA A 29 -1.98 -3.46 -8.46
N GLU A 30 -2.84 -4.28 -7.85
CA GLU A 30 -2.98 -4.43 -6.42
C GLU A 30 -1.70 -4.95 -5.77
N ALA A 31 -1.10 -6.01 -6.34
CA ALA A 31 0.17 -6.55 -5.86
C ALA A 31 1.30 -5.51 -5.97
N LEU A 32 1.34 -4.75 -7.07
CA LEU A 32 2.31 -3.66 -7.23
C LEU A 32 2.12 -2.57 -6.17
N ALA A 33 0.88 -2.18 -5.86
CA ALA A 33 0.60 -1.21 -4.80
C ALA A 33 1.16 -1.65 -3.44
N VAL A 34 0.94 -2.92 -3.07
CA VAL A 34 1.49 -3.49 -1.83
C VAL A 34 3.01 -3.53 -1.86
N LEU A 35 3.63 -3.92 -2.98
CA LEU A 35 5.09 -3.96 -3.11
C LEU A 35 5.70 -2.55 -3.02
N CYS A 36 5.09 -1.54 -3.66
CA CYS A 36 5.53 -0.15 -3.55
C CYS A 36 5.50 0.35 -2.09
N LEU A 37 4.43 0.02 -1.35
CA LEU A 37 4.33 0.35 0.07
C LEU A 37 5.48 -0.28 0.88
N ARG A 38 5.71 -1.58 0.69
CA ARG A 38 6.77 -2.31 1.41
C ARG A 38 8.15 -1.77 1.10
N LEU A 39 8.44 -1.51 -0.18
CA LEU A 39 9.71 -0.94 -0.64
C LEU A 39 9.94 0.45 -0.04
N TRP A 40 8.90 1.29 0.00
CA TRP A 40 9.00 2.63 0.57
C TRP A 40 9.48 2.61 2.02
N PHE A 41 8.97 1.67 2.81
CA PHE A 41 9.31 1.49 4.22
C PHE A 41 10.51 0.56 4.47
N ASP A 42 11.10 -0.05 3.44
CA ASP A 42 12.36 -0.82 3.55
C ASP A 42 13.61 0.08 3.59
N GLY A 43 13.42 1.40 3.57
CA GLY A 43 14.48 2.40 3.73
C GLY A 43 15.03 2.92 2.40
N ALA A 44 16.28 3.40 2.42
CA ALA A 44 16.88 4.07 1.26
C ALA A 44 16.98 3.14 0.04
N ARG A 45 17.39 1.89 0.25
CA ARG A 45 17.50 0.89 -0.81
C ARG A 45 16.14 0.57 -1.45
N GLY A 46 15.11 0.36 -0.63
CA GLY A 46 13.77 0.08 -1.15
C GLY A 46 13.20 1.25 -1.95
N ARG A 47 13.43 2.50 -1.51
CA ARG A 47 13.06 3.70 -2.27
C ARG A 47 13.81 3.83 -3.59
N GLU A 48 15.07 3.41 -3.64
CA GLU A 48 15.85 3.35 -4.88
C GLU A 48 15.30 2.28 -5.85
N GLU A 49 14.99 1.07 -5.36
CA GLU A 49 14.35 0.02 -6.16
C GLU A 49 12.98 0.47 -6.71
N LEU A 50 12.20 1.19 -5.90
CA LEU A 50 10.94 1.80 -6.35
C LEU A 50 11.18 2.84 -7.47
N ALA A 51 12.17 3.71 -7.31
CA ALA A 51 12.54 4.70 -8.32
C ALA A 51 12.94 4.05 -9.65
N GLN A 52 13.72 2.97 -9.60
CA GLN A 52 14.12 2.19 -10.78
C GLN A 52 12.91 1.52 -11.44
N THR A 53 11.99 0.96 -10.65
CA THR A 53 10.75 0.35 -11.14
C THR A 53 9.92 1.37 -11.92
N PHE A 54 9.69 2.55 -11.35
CA PHE A 54 8.97 3.61 -12.03
C PHE A 54 9.72 4.14 -13.26
N SER A 55 11.05 4.22 -13.21
CA SER A 55 11.87 4.67 -14.33
C SER A 55 11.79 3.73 -15.53
N ARG A 56 11.75 2.41 -15.30
CA ARG A 56 11.62 1.41 -16.37
C ARG A 56 10.27 1.51 -17.10
N GLY A 57 9.18 1.78 -16.38
CA GLY A 57 7.85 1.84 -16.98
C GLY A 57 7.38 3.23 -17.45
N LEU A 58 7.93 4.32 -16.89
CA LEU A 58 7.46 5.69 -17.16
C LEU A 58 8.52 6.60 -17.78
N GLY A 59 9.78 6.17 -17.83
CA GLY A 59 10.93 7.05 -18.09
C GLY A 59 11.29 7.92 -16.88
N GLN A 60 12.42 8.63 -16.96
CA GLN A 60 13.00 9.36 -15.82
C GLN A 60 12.09 10.46 -15.26
N GLU A 61 11.54 11.32 -16.13
CA GLU A 61 10.65 12.39 -15.70
C GLU A 61 9.33 11.86 -15.12
N GLY A 62 8.79 10.80 -15.73
CA GLY A 62 7.58 10.13 -15.24
C GLY A 62 7.80 9.49 -13.88
N ALA A 63 8.97 8.90 -13.64
CA ALA A 63 9.33 8.30 -12.38
C ALA A 63 9.45 9.32 -11.24
N ALA A 64 10.07 10.47 -11.50
CA ALA A 64 10.16 11.55 -10.51
C ALA A 64 8.77 12.03 -10.07
N ARG A 65 7.85 12.24 -11.02
CA ARG A 65 6.46 12.61 -10.71
C ARG A 65 5.73 11.51 -9.94
N ALA A 66 5.92 10.25 -10.32
CA ALA A 66 5.29 9.11 -9.66
C ALA A 66 5.78 8.92 -8.22
N LEU A 67 7.09 9.06 -7.97
CA LEU A 67 7.66 9.03 -6.62
C LEU A 67 7.11 10.17 -5.77
N TYR A 68 7.02 11.38 -6.33
CA TYR A 68 6.46 12.52 -5.62
C TYR A 68 5.00 12.29 -5.23
N ALA A 69 4.16 11.84 -6.16
CA ALA A 69 2.76 11.52 -5.88
C ALA A 69 2.61 10.41 -4.84
N PHE A 70 3.44 9.37 -4.91
CA PHE A 70 3.42 8.28 -3.92
C PHE A 70 3.88 8.73 -2.53
N ALA A 71 4.90 9.58 -2.47
CA ALA A 71 5.39 10.19 -1.23
C ALA A 71 4.31 11.06 -0.58
N ASP A 72 3.67 11.93 -1.36
CA ASP A 72 2.61 12.82 -0.91
C ASP A 72 1.40 12.05 -0.35
N LEU A 73 1.00 10.98 -1.04
CA LEU A 73 -0.05 10.07 -0.55
C LEU A 73 0.29 9.46 0.82
N LEU A 74 1.53 8.99 1.01
CA LEU A 74 1.97 8.42 2.28
C LEU A 74 2.15 9.47 3.37
N GLU A 75 2.51 10.70 3.01
CA GLU A 75 2.59 11.83 3.94
C GLU A 75 1.20 12.23 4.47
N ILE A 76 0.18 12.23 3.60
CA ILE A 76 -1.22 12.40 4.01
C ILE A 76 -1.60 11.33 5.03
N CYS A 77 -1.28 10.06 4.75
CA CYS A 77 -1.53 8.95 5.67
C CYS A 77 -0.77 9.10 6.99
N ALA A 78 0.47 9.58 6.97
CA ALA A 78 1.27 9.80 8.18
C ALA A 78 0.72 10.95 9.03
N SER A 79 0.28 12.03 8.40
CA SER A 79 -0.22 13.25 9.05
C SER A 79 -1.63 13.12 9.59
N TYR A 80 -2.52 12.43 8.87
CA TYR A 80 -3.95 12.35 9.17
C TYR A 80 -4.45 10.93 9.47
N GLY A 81 -3.53 9.97 9.51
CA GLY A 81 -3.80 8.56 9.80
C GLY A 81 -4.41 8.36 11.17
N ARG A 82 -5.36 7.43 11.28
CA ARG A 82 -5.93 7.03 12.59
C ARG A 82 -4.96 6.21 13.43
N ARG A 83 -3.98 5.60 12.75
CA ARG A 83 -2.87 4.81 13.30
C ARG A 83 -1.78 4.67 12.23
N PRO A 84 -0.55 4.29 12.59
CA PRO A 84 0.47 3.95 11.61
C PRO A 84 -0.01 2.84 10.66
N ILE A 85 0.29 2.98 9.37
CA ILE A 85 0.06 1.94 8.38
C ILE A 85 1.01 0.78 8.68
N MET A 86 0.44 -0.40 8.93
CA MET A 86 1.20 -1.62 9.08
C MET A 86 1.53 -2.18 7.70
N HIS A 87 2.76 -2.64 7.54
CA HIS A 87 3.21 -3.28 6.32
C HIS A 87 4.09 -4.48 6.69
N HIS A 88 4.10 -5.49 5.83
CA HIS A 88 5.02 -6.60 5.95
C HIS A 88 6.39 -6.23 5.35
N LYS A 89 7.36 -7.14 5.51
CA LYS A 89 8.63 -7.07 4.79
C LYS A 89 8.41 -7.36 3.31
N VAL A 90 9.26 -6.80 2.44
CA VAL A 90 9.18 -6.93 0.98
C VAL A 90 9.02 -8.39 0.54
N ALA A 91 9.84 -9.31 1.08
CA ALA A 91 9.82 -10.73 0.73
C ALA A 91 8.71 -11.57 1.41
N CYS A 92 7.85 -10.97 2.24
CA CYS A 92 6.78 -11.70 2.92
C CYS A 92 5.66 -12.08 1.95
N ARG A 93 5.20 -13.33 1.97
CA ARG A 93 4.08 -13.77 1.13
C ARG A 93 2.70 -13.36 1.65
N CYS A 94 2.58 -13.04 2.94
CA CYS A 94 1.30 -12.70 3.57
C CYS A 94 0.81 -11.34 3.09
N LEU A 95 -0.51 -11.16 3.04
CA LEU A 95 -1.16 -9.87 2.84
C LEU A 95 -1.77 -9.39 4.16
N GLY A 96 -1.40 -8.20 4.63
CA GLY A 96 -1.98 -7.57 5.82
C GLY A 96 -3.25 -6.78 5.52
N ALA A 97 -4.04 -6.49 6.55
CA ALA A 97 -5.29 -5.75 6.42
C ALA A 97 -5.07 -4.32 5.88
N ASP A 98 -4.03 -3.62 6.33
CA ASP A 98 -3.72 -2.27 5.82
C ASP A 98 -3.20 -2.29 4.39
N GLU A 99 -2.42 -3.31 4.04
CA GLU A 99 -1.91 -3.50 2.69
C GLU A 99 -3.06 -3.76 1.71
N ALA A 100 -3.99 -4.64 2.08
CA ALA A 100 -5.20 -4.90 1.31
C ALA A 100 -6.09 -3.65 1.19
N CYS A 101 -6.27 -2.91 2.30
CA CYS A 101 -7.05 -1.67 2.29
C CYS A 101 -6.44 -0.62 1.35
N LEU A 102 -5.11 -0.44 1.37
CA LEU A 102 -4.41 0.49 0.48
C LEU A 102 -4.55 0.07 -0.99
N ALA A 103 -4.36 -1.21 -1.29
CA ALA A 103 -4.49 -1.74 -2.64
C ALA A 103 -5.90 -1.50 -3.21
N ASN A 104 -6.93 -1.93 -2.48
CA ASN A 104 -8.32 -1.73 -2.88
C ASN A 104 -8.65 -0.24 -3.06
N PHE A 105 -8.21 0.59 -2.11
CA PHE A 105 -8.40 2.04 -2.17
C PHE A 105 -7.82 2.65 -3.46
N LEU A 106 -6.58 2.30 -3.78
CA LEU A 106 -5.90 2.83 -4.97
C LEU A 106 -6.57 2.36 -6.27
N MET A 107 -7.07 1.12 -6.30
CA MET A 107 -7.78 0.60 -7.47
C MET A 107 -9.12 1.31 -7.66
N SER A 108 -9.96 1.41 -6.61
CA SER A 108 -11.22 2.16 -6.67
C SER A 108 -11.00 3.62 -7.07
N ALA A 109 -9.98 4.27 -6.51
CA ALA A 109 -9.65 5.65 -6.87
C ALA A 109 -9.23 5.79 -8.35
N ALA A 110 -8.46 4.84 -8.88
CA ALA A 110 -8.01 4.84 -10.27
C ALA A 110 -9.13 4.55 -11.28
N GLU A 111 -10.20 3.90 -10.86
CA GLU A 111 -11.39 3.61 -11.68
C GLU A 111 -12.40 4.77 -11.68
N GLY A 112 -12.20 5.76 -10.80
CA GLY A 112 -13.09 6.90 -10.65
C GLY A 112 -14.28 6.62 -9.72
N ASP A 113 -14.27 5.48 -9.02
CA ASP A 113 -15.27 5.09 -8.03
C ASP A 113 -15.06 5.89 -6.73
N ARG A 114 -15.37 7.19 -6.82
CA ARG A 114 -15.06 8.18 -5.79
C ARG A 114 -15.67 7.84 -4.43
N GLU A 115 -16.91 7.33 -4.42
CA GLU A 115 -17.62 6.99 -3.18
C GLU A 115 -16.93 5.83 -2.45
N ASP A 116 -16.55 4.78 -3.18
CA ASP A 116 -15.84 3.62 -2.64
C ASP A 116 -14.42 3.99 -2.22
N ALA A 117 -13.70 4.78 -3.03
CA ALA A 117 -12.39 5.30 -2.68
C ALA A 117 -12.45 6.14 -1.40
N MET A 118 -13.47 6.99 -1.24
CA MET A 118 -13.67 7.76 -0.03
C MET A 118 -13.97 6.85 1.17
N LEU A 119 -14.86 5.87 1.02
CA LEU A 119 -15.18 4.91 2.07
C LEU A 119 -13.92 4.18 2.56
N LEU A 120 -13.12 3.64 1.63
CA LEU A 120 -11.86 2.97 1.94
C LEU A 120 -10.83 3.92 2.57
N ALA A 121 -10.73 5.16 2.09
CA ALA A 121 -9.86 6.18 2.66
C ALA A 121 -10.17 6.44 4.15
N THR A 122 -11.45 6.42 4.56
CA THR A 122 -11.82 6.62 5.98
C THR A 122 -11.32 5.54 6.93
N LEU A 123 -10.94 4.36 6.41
CA LEU A 123 -10.34 3.27 7.18
C LEU A 123 -8.87 3.57 7.54
N MET A 124 -8.20 4.39 6.72
CA MET A 124 -6.79 4.74 6.88
C MET A 124 -6.63 6.09 7.61
N VAL A 125 -7.37 7.11 7.17
CA VAL A 125 -7.28 8.49 7.69
C VAL A 125 -8.55 8.93 8.40
N ARG A 126 -8.46 10.05 9.12
CA ARG A 126 -9.64 10.75 9.64
C ARG A 126 -10.60 11.10 8.49
N ALA A 127 -11.90 11.10 8.79
CA ALA A 127 -12.94 11.30 7.78
C ALA A 127 -12.85 12.65 7.05
N ASP A 128 -12.38 13.71 7.72
CA ASP A 128 -12.18 15.04 7.14
C ASP A 128 -11.00 15.10 6.15
N ALA A 129 -10.03 14.19 6.27
CA ALA A 129 -8.91 14.05 5.33
C ALA A 129 -9.15 13.05 4.20
N ALA A 130 -10.23 12.25 4.28
CA ALA A 130 -10.54 11.22 3.28
C ALA A 130 -10.69 11.76 1.84
N PRO A 131 -11.32 12.93 1.59
CA PRO A 131 -11.40 13.48 0.23
C PRO A 131 -10.03 13.80 -0.37
N MET A 132 -9.12 14.37 0.43
CA MET A 132 -7.77 14.71 0.01
C MET A 132 -6.94 13.46 -0.28
N LEU A 133 -7.06 12.42 0.57
CA LEU A 133 -6.41 11.15 0.30
C LEU A 133 -6.95 10.51 -0.98
N ALA A 134 -8.28 10.50 -1.18
CA ALA A 134 -8.91 9.93 -2.38
C ALA A 134 -8.40 10.60 -3.67
N GLU A 135 -8.26 11.92 -3.68
CA GLU A 135 -7.70 12.66 -4.81
C GLU A 135 -6.25 12.28 -5.10
N ALA A 136 -5.39 12.19 -4.07
CA ALA A 136 -4.02 11.69 -4.22
C ALA A 136 -3.99 10.23 -4.72
N GLY A 137 -4.94 9.41 -4.24
CA GLY A 137 -5.12 8.02 -4.64
C GLY A 137 -5.42 7.85 -6.13
N CYS A 138 -6.20 8.74 -6.73
CA CYS A 138 -6.50 8.70 -8.17
C CYS A 138 -5.22 8.77 -9.01
N ALA A 139 -4.33 9.71 -8.69
CA ALA A 139 -3.08 9.90 -9.42
C ALA A 139 -2.15 8.67 -9.27
N VAL A 140 -1.95 8.21 -8.04
CA VAL A 140 -1.10 7.05 -7.73
C VAL A 140 -1.66 5.78 -8.36
N GLY A 141 -2.94 5.49 -8.15
CA GLY A 141 -3.57 4.27 -8.67
C GLY A 141 -3.52 4.21 -10.19
N ALA A 142 -3.74 5.32 -10.89
CA ALA A 142 -3.59 5.38 -12.35
C ALA A 142 -2.16 5.07 -12.82
N ILE A 143 -1.15 5.56 -12.10
CA ILE A 143 0.27 5.25 -12.37
C ILE A 143 0.53 3.75 -12.22
N LEU A 144 0.08 3.16 -11.11
CA LEU A 144 0.32 1.75 -10.81
C LEU A 144 -0.39 0.82 -11.80
N ARG A 145 -1.64 1.12 -12.17
CA ARG A 145 -2.36 0.37 -13.21
C ARG A 145 -1.60 0.41 -14.54
N ARG A 146 -1.10 1.58 -14.94
CA ARG A 146 -0.29 1.71 -16.17
C ARG A 146 0.99 0.88 -16.11
N LEU A 147 1.68 0.87 -14.97
CA LEU A 147 2.88 0.06 -14.77
C LEU A 147 2.58 -1.44 -14.81
N ALA A 148 1.47 -1.87 -14.21
CA ALA A 148 1.06 -3.27 -14.17
C ALA A 148 0.71 -3.86 -15.55
N LEU A 149 0.27 -3.03 -16.51
CA LEU A 149 0.06 -3.46 -17.90
C LEU A 149 1.37 -3.83 -18.64
N HIS A 150 2.52 -3.45 -18.08
CA HIS A 150 3.83 -3.64 -18.67
C HIS A 150 4.76 -4.51 -17.81
N ALA A 151 4.22 -5.11 -16.74
CA ALA A 151 4.96 -5.95 -15.78
C ALA A 151 5.02 -7.42 -16.22
#